data_AF-A0A4S2H8Y4-F1
#
_entry.id   AF-A0A4S2H8Y4-F1
#
_cell.length_a   1.000
_cell.length_b   1.000
_cell.length_c   1.000
_cell.angle_alpha   90.00
_cell.angle_beta   90.00
_cell.angle_gamma   90.00
#
_symmetry.space_group_name_H-M   'P 1'
#
loop_
_entity.id
_entity.type
_entity.pdbx_description
1 polymer ?
#
loop_
_entity_poly.entity_id
_entity_poly.type
_entity_poly.pdbx_seq_one_letter_code
_entity_poly.pdbx_strand_id
1 'polypeptide(L)' 'MAAGAGGSSAAPSLADCVNDVCPWSGDKVSAEALTVYRGTDGKTHVVGFCNPGCRDKFEAAARSFDAAIAAQRD' A
#
# COMPACT_ATOMS: atom_id res chain seq x y z
N MET A 1 34.86 -9.65 14.66
CA MET A 1 34.56 -8.21 14.47
C MET A 1 33.81 -8.11 13.14
N ALA A 2 32.58 -7.65 12.99
CA ALA A 2 31.63 -6.97 13.85
C ALA A 2 30.17 -7.30 13.38
N ALA A 3 29.20 -7.03 14.27
CA ALA A 3 27.74 -6.93 14.06
C ALA A 3 27.37 -6.16 12.77
N GLY A 4 26.23 -6.30 12.10
CA GLY A 4 24.84 -6.48 12.53
C GLY A 4 23.94 -5.53 11.71
N ALA A 5 22.62 -5.69 11.83
CA ALA A 5 21.53 -4.90 11.21
C ALA A 5 21.19 -5.26 9.74
N GLY A 6 19.94 -5.50 9.34
CA GLY A 6 18.64 -5.43 10.01
C GLY A 6 17.59 -5.73 8.93
N GLY A 7 16.50 -6.43 9.28
CA GLY A 7 15.34 -6.54 8.39
C GLY A 7 14.92 -5.13 7.96
N SER A 8 14.78 -4.93 6.66
CA SER A 8 14.55 -3.61 6.06
C SER A 8 13.19 -3.06 6.51
N SER A 9 13.17 -2.28 7.60
CA SER A 9 12.10 -1.33 7.91
C SER A 9 12.31 -0.03 7.10
N ALA A 10 12.68 -0.16 5.82
CA ALA A 10 12.78 0.98 4.93
C ALA A 10 11.36 1.46 4.62
N ALA A 11 11.15 2.77 4.75
CA ALA A 11 9.91 3.42 4.33
C ALA A 11 9.53 2.95 2.91
N PRO A 12 8.22 2.82 2.61
CA PRO A 12 7.77 2.38 1.29
C PRO A 12 8.43 3.24 0.22
N SER A 13 9.14 2.60 -0.71
CA SER A 13 9.84 3.27 -1.79
C SER A 13 9.04 3.13 -3.09
N LEU A 14 9.24 4.07 -4.03
CA LEU A 14 8.62 3.96 -5.36
C LEU A 14 9.06 2.69 -6.11
N ALA A 15 10.23 2.13 -5.80
CA ALA A 15 10.73 0.91 -6.45
C ALA A 15 9.97 -0.36 -6.00
N ASP A 16 9.42 -0.35 -4.79
CA ASP A 16 8.58 -1.44 -4.26
C ASP A 16 7.11 -1.28 -4.68
N CYS A 17 6.78 -0.17 -5.34
CA CYS A 17 5.43 0.16 -5.74
C CYS A 17 4.99 -0.75 -6.88
N VAL A 18 3.91 -1.50 -6.67
CA VAL A 18 3.37 -2.42 -7.69
C VAL A 18 2.69 -1.69 -8.85
N ASN A 19 2.48 -0.39 -8.74
CA ASN A 19 1.82 0.43 -9.74
C ASN A 19 2.57 1.75 -10.01
N ASP A 20 2.79 2.07 -11.28
CA ASP A 20 3.41 3.33 -11.71
C ASP A 20 2.41 4.50 -11.82
N VAL A 21 1.12 4.19 -11.93
CA VAL A 21 0.04 5.17 -12.11
C VAL A 21 -1.08 4.97 -11.10
N CYS A 22 -1.69 6.08 -10.71
CA CYS A 22 -2.80 6.14 -9.77
C CYS A 22 -4.05 5.48 -10.38
N PRO A 23 -4.64 4.47 -9.74
CA PRO A 23 -5.82 3.78 -10.28
C PRO A 23 -7.09 4.64 -10.30
N TRP A 24 -7.11 5.77 -9.59
CA TRP A 24 -8.25 6.69 -9.54
C TRP A 24 -8.27 7.67 -10.71
N SER A 25 -7.12 8.27 -11.02
CA SER A 25 -7.02 9.36 -12.01
C SER A 25 -6.22 9.00 -13.26
N GLY A 26 -5.33 8.01 -13.18
CA GLY A 26 -4.36 7.68 -14.24
C GLY A 26 -3.06 8.50 -14.20
N ASP A 27 -2.94 9.49 -13.31
CA ASP A 27 -1.73 10.26 -13.09
C ASP A 27 -0.59 9.43 -12.49
N LYS A 28 0.66 9.87 -12.63
CA LYS A 28 1.81 9.21 -12.00
C LYS A 28 1.69 9.16 -10.48
N VAL A 29 2.15 8.06 -9.89
CA VAL A 29 2.22 7.94 -8.43
C VAL A 29 3.28 8.86 -7.84
N SER A 30 3.04 9.33 -6.62
CA SER A 30 3.97 10.16 -5.84
C SER A 30 4.54 9.35 -4.67
N ALA A 31 5.84 9.53 -4.39
CA ALA A 31 6.52 8.91 -3.25
C ALA A 31 5.91 9.34 -1.90
N GLU A 32 5.24 10.48 -1.85
CA GLU A 32 4.58 11.01 -0.65
C GLU A 32 3.19 10.41 -0.41
N ALA A 33 2.65 9.70 -1.42
CA ALA A 33 1.32 9.13 -1.43
C ALA A 33 1.36 7.61 -1.62
N LEU A 34 2.31 6.96 -0.94
CA LEU A 34 2.44 5.50 -0.89
C LEU A 34 1.75 4.93 0.35
N THR A 35 1.23 3.71 0.22
CA THR A 35 0.72 2.93 1.36
C THR A 35 0.97 1.44 1.13
N VAL A 36 0.91 0.66 2.21
CA VAL A 36 1.05 -0.80 2.15
C VAL A 36 -0.33 -1.42 2.04
N TYR A 37 -0.49 -2.33 1.09
CA TYR A 37 -1.71 -3.07 0.84
C TYR A 37 -1.46 -4.57 0.86
N ARG A 38 -2.42 -5.34 1.38
CA ARG A 38 -2.30 -6.79 1.45
C ARG A 38 -2.59 -7.43 0.09
N GLY A 39 -1.73 -8.36 -0.32
CA GLY A 39 -1.91 -9.18 -1.51
C GLY A 39 -2.62 -10.50 -1.20
N THR A 40 -3.11 -11.15 -2.25
CA THR A 40 -3.74 -12.48 -2.19
C THR A 40 -2.73 -13.60 -1.93
N ASP A 41 -1.43 -13.32 -2.09
CA ASP A 41 -0.30 -14.22 -1.84
C ASP A 41 0.10 -14.27 -0.36
N GLY A 42 -0.63 -13.59 0.53
CA GLY A 42 -0.33 -13.50 1.96
C GLY A 42 0.79 -12.52 2.30
N LYS A 43 1.23 -11.70 1.34
CA LYS A 43 2.27 -10.68 1.54
C LYS A 43 1.68 -9.27 1.48
N THR A 44 2.43 -8.30 1.99
CA THR A 44 2.12 -6.87 1.83
C THR A 44 2.90 -6.31 0.65
N HIS A 45 2.22 -5.52 -0.17
CA HIS A 45 2.74 -4.86 -1.36
C HIS A 45 2.61 -3.34 -1.19
N VAL A 46 3.53 -2.56 -1.76
CA VAL A 46 3.41 -1.10 -1.72
C VAL A 46 2.56 -0.67 -2.92
N VAL A 47 1.53 0.14 -2.67
CA VAL A 47 0.71 0.76 -3.71
C VAL A 47 0.83 2.27 -3.62
N GLY A 48 0.83 2.93 -4.77
CA GLY A 48 1.06 4.36 -4.90
C GLY A 48 -0.13 5.10 -5.46
N PHE A 49 -0.24 6.36 -5.10
CA PHE A 49 -1.30 7.26 -5.55
C PHE A 49 -0.71 8.58 -6.03
N CYS A 50 -1.48 9.33 -6.83
CA CYS A 50 -1.03 10.64 -7.31
C CYS A 50 -1.00 11.70 -6.20
N ASN A 51 -1.79 11.53 -5.14
CA ASN A 51 -1.82 12.41 -3.98
C ASN A 51 -2.32 11.67 -2.72
N PRO A 52 -2.05 12.22 -1.51
CA PRO A 52 -2.51 11.63 -0.26
C PRO A 52 -4.03 11.48 -0.17
N GLY A 53 -4.80 12.37 -0.81
CA GLY A 53 -6.27 12.26 -0.81
C GLY A 53 -6.79 11.00 -1.51
N CYS A 54 -6.14 10.54 -2.58
CA CYS A 54 -6.48 9.28 -3.25
C CYS A 54 -6.04 8.07 -2.40
N ARG A 55 -4.89 8.17 -1.73
CA ARG A 55 -4.41 7.17 -0.78
C ARG A 55 -5.40 6.97 0.37
N ASP A 56 -5.85 8.06 0.98
CA ASP A 56 -6.74 7.99 2.15
C ASP A 56 -8.13 7.44 1.76
N LYS A 57 -8.64 7.81 0.58
CA LYS A 57 -9.87 7.20 0.01
C LYS A 57 -9.71 5.70 -0.19
N PHE A 58 -8.56 5.27 -0.71
CA PHE A 58 -8.26 3.85 -0.88
C PHE A 58 -8.18 3.13 0.47
N GLU A 59 -7.49 3.69 1.46
CA GLU A 59 -7.41 3.09 2.80
C GLU A 59 -8.80 2.94 3.44
N ALA A 60 -9.64 3.98 3.35
CA ALA A 60 -11.00 3.92 3.87
C ALA A 60 -11.81 2.82 3.18
N ALA A 61 -11.78 2.75 1.84
CA ALA A 61 -12.46 1.72 1.08
C ALA A 61 -11.94 0.32 1.41
N ALA A 62 -10.62 0.15 1.47
CA ALA A 62 -9.98 -1.11 1.84
C ALA A 62 -10.45 -1.59 3.22
N ARG A 63 -10.46 -0.71 4.23
CA ARG A 63 -10.96 -1.02 5.58
C ARG A 63 -12.45 -1.38 5.58
N SER A 64 -13.27 -0.69 4.79
CA SER A 64 -14.70 -1.03 4.65
C SER A 64 -14.90 -2.41 4.02
N PHE A 65 -14.14 -2.75 2.98
CA PHE A 65 -14.20 -4.08 2.38
C PHE A 65 -13.69 -5.16 3.33
N ASP A 66 -12.63 -4.87 4.07
CA ASP A 66 -12.10 -5.71 5.13
C ASP A 66 -13.16 -6.10 6.16
N ALA A 67 -13.84 -5.09 6.71
CA ALA A 67 -14.90 -5.28 7.67
C ALA A 67 -16.07 -6.08 7.08
N ALA A 68 -16.45 -5.79 5.83
CA ALA A 68 -17.52 -6.52 5.14
C ALA A 68 -17.16 -7.99 4.88
N ILE A 69 -15.92 -8.28 4.47
CA ILE A 69 -15.45 -9.66 4.24
C ILE A 69 -15.37 -10.43 5.57
N ALA A 70 -14.90 -9.77 6.64
CA ALA A 70 -14.88 -10.38 7.97
C ALA A 70 -16.30 -10.73 8.46
N ALA A 71 -17.29 -9.86 8.19
CA ALA A 71 -18.69 -10.10 8.55
C ALA A 71 -19.39 -11.16 7.68
N GLN A 72 -18.93 -11.43 6.45
CA GLN A 72 -19.50 -12.48 5.59
C GLN A 72 -19.06 -13.91 5.96
N ARG A 73 -18.08 -14.06 6.86
CA ARG A 73 -17.51 -15.35 7.25
C ARG A 73 -18.07 -15.89 8.57
N ASP A 74 -19.14 -15.30 9.10
CA ASP A 74 -19.96 -15.75 10.23
C ASP A 74 -21.34 -16.21 9.73
#